data_AF-A0A955U225-F1
#
_entry.id   AF-A0A955U225-F1
#
_cell.length_a   1.000
_cell.length_b   1.000
_cell.length_c   1.000
_cell.angle_alpha   90.00
_cell.angle_beta   90.00
_cell.angle_gamma   90.00
#
_symmetry.space_group_name_H-M   'P 1'
#
loop_
_entity.id
_entity.type
_entity.pdbx_description
1 polymer ?
#
loop_
_entity_poly.entity_id
_entity_poly.type
_entity_poly.pdbx_seq_one_letter_code
_entity_poly.pdbx_strand_id
1 'polypeptide(L)' 'MKIQIGDHLYEPLSQNNGEVTRIVNHPDGKLVTVRWRVDDHIPHDTEHFYKKLQRAIQNGELQHSPISTE' A
#
# COMPACT_ATOMS: atom_id res chain seq x y z
N MET A 1 -7.61 9.16 23.97
CA MET A 1 -8.04 10.09 22.90
C MET A 1 -9.22 9.47 22.17
N LYS A 2 -10.25 10.23 21.78
CA LYS A 2 -11.42 9.70 21.05
C LYS A 2 -11.22 9.96 19.55
N ILE A 3 -11.03 8.91 18.76
CA ILE A 3 -10.92 9.01 17.31
C ILE A 3 -12.28 9.39 16.70
N GLN A 4 -12.25 10.30 15.73
CA GLN A 4 -13.40 10.82 14.97
C GLN A 4 -13.17 10.66 13.46
N ILE A 5 -14.24 10.79 12.67
CA ILE A 5 -14.14 10.85 11.21
C ILE A 5 -13.54 12.21 10.82
N GLY A 6 -12.56 12.19 9.92
CA GLY A 6 -11.73 13.36 9.57
C GLY A 6 -10.45 13.50 10.39
N ASP A 7 -10.23 12.69 11.43
CA ASP A 7 -8.95 12.68 12.14
C ASP A 7 -7.82 12.20 11.21
N HIS A 8 -6.67 12.87 11.27
CA HIS A 8 -5.45 12.43 10.62
C HIS A 8 -4.62 11.55 11.56
N LEU A 9 -4.14 10.42 11.04
CA LEU A 9 -3.29 9.45 11.73
C LEU A 9 -1.97 9.31 10.98
N TYR A 10 -0.87 9.22 11.72
CA TYR A 10 0.45 8.95 11.17
C TYR A 10 0.85 7.50 11.46
N GLU A 11 1.28 6.77 10.44
CA GLU A 11 1.80 5.40 10.56
C GLU A 11 3.33 5.41 10.39
N PRO A 12 4.11 5.18 11.46
CA PRO A 12 5.55 5.41 11.44
C PRO A 12 6.37 4.39 10.63
N LEU A 13 5.87 3.18 10.37
CA LEU A 13 6.62 2.15 9.63
C LEU A 13 6.63 2.43 8.12
N SER A 14 5.51 2.88 7.57
CA SER A 14 5.35 3.30 6.18
C SER A 14 5.53 4.80 5.95
N GLN A 15 5.78 5.58 7.01
CA GLN A 15 5.89 7.04 7.01
C GLN A 15 4.66 7.74 6.38
N ASN A 16 3.50 7.12 6.55
CA ASN A 16 2.28 7.46 5.80
C ASN A 16 1.30 8.28 6.65
N ASN A 17 0.56 9.19 6.02
CA ASN A 17 -0.53 9.95 6.65
C ASN A 17 -1.88 9.44 6.15
N GLY A 18 -2.72 8.94 7.06
CA GLY A 18 -4.05 8.43 6.78
C GLY A 18 -5.16 9.28 7.37
N GLU A 19 -6.30 9.29 6.70
CA GLU A 19 -7.51 10.00 7.15
C GLU A 19 -8.57 9.00 7.60
N VAL A 20 -9.17 9.20 8.77
CA VAL A 20 -10.26 8.34 9.26
C VAL A 20 -11.53 8.63 8.49
N THR A 21 -11.95 7.68 7.64
CA THR A 21 -13.12 7.84 6.75
C THR A 21 -14.40 7.26 7.32
N ARG A 22 -14.32 6.27 8.21
CA ARG A 22 -15.49 5.60 8.79
C ARG A 22 -15.15 5.01 10.15
N ILE A 23 -16.12 5.04 11.06
CA ILE A 23 -16.08 4.34 12.34
C ILE A 23 -17.36 3.51 12.45
N VAL A 24 -17.22 2.22 12.80
CA VAL A 24 -18.34 1.30 13.03
C VAL A 24 -18.20 0.73 14.44
N ASN A 25 -19.27 0.79 15.22
CA ASN A 25 -19.32 0.14 16.54
C ASN A 25 -19.53 -1.36 16.35
N HIS A 26 -18.69 -2.16 16.99
CA HIS A 26 -18.74 -3.62 17.04
C HIS A 26 -18.97 -4.07 18.49
N PRO A 27 -19.57 -5.24 18.78
CA PRO A 27 -19.68 -5.75 20.16
C PRO A 27 -18.33 -5.76 20.90
N ASP A 28 -17.25 -6.13 20.20
CA ASP A 28 -15.89 -6.21 20.77
C ASP A 28 -15.09 -4.89 20.71
N GLY A 29 -15.68 -3.77 20.26
CA GLY A 29 -15.00 -2.47 20.22
C GLY A 29 -15.40 -1.56 19.06
N LYS A 30 -14.42 -0.94 18.41
CA LYS A 30 -14.65 -0.04 17.26
C LYS A 30 -13.77 -0.44 16.08
N LEU A 31 -14.40 -0.64 14.93
CA LEU A 31 -13.72 -0.81 13.66
C LEU A 31 -13.55 0.57 13.02
N VAL A 32 -12.31 0.92 12.66
CA VAL A 32 -11.95 2.22 12.09
C VAL A 32 -11.39 2.00 10.68
N THR A 33 -11.98 2.65 9.68
CA THR A 33 -11.50 2.59 8.29
C THR A 33 -10.65 3.82 8.00
N VAL A 34 -9.35 3.62 7.83
CA VAL A 34 -8.38 4.67 7.48
C VAL A 34 -8.09 4.63 5.99
N ARG A 35 -8.19 5.77 5.32
CA ARG A 35 -7.69 5.96 3.96
C ARG A 35 -6.27 6.51 4.05
N TRP A 36 -5.30 5.63 3.91
CA TRP A 36 -3.89 5.99 3.79
C TRP A 36 -3.68 6.80 2.51
N ARG A 37 -3.11 8.00 2.63
CA ARG A 37 -2.57 8.72 1.47
C ARG A 37 -1.16 8.18 1.30
N VAL A 38 -0.99 7.25 0.36
CA VAL A 38 0.34 7.02 -0.20
C VAL A 38 0.77 8.38 -0.72
N ASP A 39 1.73 8.99 -0.03
CA ASP A 39 2.36 10.23 -0.46
C ASP A 39 2.81 10.01 -1.91
N ASP A 40 2.73 11.01 -2.80
CA ASP A 40 2.79 10.78 -4.27
C ASP A 40 4.11 10.11 -4.75
N HIS A 41 5.06 9.94 -3.84
CA HIS A 41 6.03 8.82 -3.79
C HIS A 41 5.40 7.40 -3.69
N ILE A 42 4.37 7.08 -4.48
CA ILE A 42 4.51 5.84 -5.25
C ILE A 42 5.77 6.11 -6.09
N PRO A 43 6.88 5.35 -5.96
CA PRO A 43 8.03 5.63 -6.81
C PRO A 43 7.54 5.57 -8.25
N HIS A 44 7.69 6.68 -9.00
CA HIS A 44 7.28 6.75 -10.41
C HIS A 44 7.98 5.68 -11.26
N ASP A 45 9.05 5.09 -10.71
CA ASP A 45 9.64 3.86 -11.21
C ASP A 45 8.71 2.64 -11.12
N THR A 46 7.48 2.65 -10.58
CA THR A 46 6.62 1.44 -10.57
C THR A 46 6.33 0.91 -11.98
N GLU A 47 5.89 1.77 -12.90
CA GLU A 47 5.68 1.42 -14.31
C GLU A 47 7.01 1.22 -15.07
N HIS A 48 8.04 2.01 -14.75
CA HIS A 48 9.35 1.90 -15.40
C HIS A 48 10.13 0.66 -14.94
N PHE A 49 10.05 0.28 -13.67
CA PHE A 49 10.52 -0.97 -13.06
C PHE A 49 9.80 -2.16 -13.69
N TYR A 50 8.48 -2.11 -13.85
CA TYR A 50 7.77 -3.19 -14.55
C TYR A 50 8.26 -3.34 -16.00
N LYS A 51 8.39 -2.23 -16.74
CA LYS A 51 8.94 -2.22 -18.12
C LYS A 51 10.42 -2.67 -18.16
N LYS A 52 11.23 -2.31 -17.16
CA LYS A 52 12.65 -2.68 -17.03
C LYS A 52 12.81 -4.16 -16.66
N LEU A 53 11.97 -4.68 -15.77
CA LEU A 53 11.88 -6.09 -15.39
C LEU A 53 11.46 -6.94 -16.60
N GLN A 54 10.43 -6.52 -17.33
CA GLN A 54 10.03 -7.17 -18.59
C GLN A 54 11.17 -7.18 -19.62
N ARG A 55 11.88 -6.06 -19.81
CA ARG A 55 13.05 -6.00 -20.71
C ARG A 55 14.20 -6.90 -20.26
N ALA A 56 14.53 -6.93 -18.98
CA ALA A 56 15.58 -7.79 -18.45
C ALA A 56 15.24 -9.29 -18.61
N ILE A 57 13.96 -9.67 -18.49
CA ILE A 57 13.50 -11.03 -18.80
C ILE A 57 13.60 -11.31 -20.31
N GLN A 58 13.18 -10.37 -21.16
CA GLN A 58 13.27 -10.51 -22.63
C GLN A 58 14.71 -10.60 -23.14
N ASN A 59 15.64 -9.87 -22.52
CA ASN A 59 17.07 -9.91 -22.83
C ASN A 59 17.79 -11.16 -22.27
N GLY A 60 17.11 -11.98 -21.46
CA GLY A 60 17.72 -13.13 -20.78
C GLY A 60 18.64 -12.76 -19.59
N GLU A 61 18.66 -11.49 -19.17
CA GLU A 61 19.40 -11.00 -17.99
C GLU A 61 18.80 -11.52 -16.69
N LEU A 62 17.49 -11.80 -16.67
CA LEU A 62 16.77 -12.38 -15.53
C LEU A 62 15.97 -13.62 -15.98
N GLN A 63 16.19 -14.75 -15.30
CA GLN A 63 15.34 -15.92 -15.46
C GLN A 63 14.13 -15.82 -14.53
N HIS A 64 12.94 -15.74 -15.13
CA HIS A 64 11.68 -15.81 -14.40
C HIS A 64 11.21 -17.27 -14.31
N SER A 65 11.46 -17.93 -13.19
CA SER A 65 10.76 -19.16 -12.84
C SER A 65 9.32 -18.79 -12.41
N PRO A 66 8.26 -19.21 -13.13
CA PRO A 66 6.93 -19.14 -12.56
C PRO A 66 6.91 -19.99 -11.29
N ILE A 67 6.31 -19.48 -10.22
CA ILE A 67 6.03 -20.30 -9.04
C ILE A 67 5.03 -21.36 -9.50
N SER A 68 5.43 -22.63 -9.46
CA SER A 68 4.53 -23.75 -9.72
C SER A 68 3.38 -23.68 -8.71
N THR A 69 2.18 -23.35 -9.19
CA THR A 69 0.95 -23.65 -8.46
C THR A 69 0.69 -25.14 -8.58
N GLU A 70 1.22 -25.89 -7.63
CA GLU A 70 0.69 -27.18 -7.16
C GLU A 70 -0.26 -26.94 -5.97
#